data_AF-A0A9E3AEH5-F1
#
_entry.id   AF-A0A9E3AEH5-F1
#
_cell.length_a   1.000
_cell.length_b   1.000
_cell.length_c   1.000
_cell.angle_alpha   90.00
_cell.angle_beta   90.00
_cell.angle_gamma   90.00
#
_symmetry.space_group_name_H-M   'P 1'
#
loop_
_entity.id
_entity.type
_entity.pdbx_description
1 polymer ?
#
loop_
_entity_poly.entity_id
_entity_poly.type
_entity_poly.pdbx_seq_one_letter_code
_entity_poly.pdbx_strand_id
1 'polypeptide(L)'
;SGKSPVHLAAYLLWRINWIHLFQDGNGRTARAVSYAALCIALGYELPGTKTIPEQMAENKQPYYKALEAADEAYKSRQIDVSELENLIEDRLANQLLAVHEKATGKKFDL
;
A
#
# COMPACT_ATOMS: atom_id res chain seq x y z
N SER A 1 -17.22 -11.87 -8.59
CA SER A 1 -15.81 -11.45 -8.72
C SER A 1 -15.21 -11.38 -7.32
N GLY A 2 -14.09 -12.05 -7.07
CA GLY A 2 -13.39 -11.94 -5.78
C GLY A 2 -12.76 -10.55 -5.62
N LYS A 3 -12.47 -10.13 -4.39
CA LYS A 3 -11.68 -8.91 -4.14
C LYS A 3 -10.26 -9.09 -4.67
N SER A 4 -9.66 -8.02 -5.22
CA SER A 4 -8.32 -8.06 -5.81
C SER A 4 -7.20 -8.19 -4.76
N PRO A 5 -5.98 -8.61 -5.14
CA PRO A 5 -4.81 -8.52 -4.26
C PRO A 5 -4.56 -7.12 -3.68
N VAL A 6 -4.80 -6.08 -4.49
CA VAL A 6 -4.71 -4.68 -4.06
C VAL A 6 -5.74 -4.37 -2.97
N HIS A 7 -6.99 -4.80 -3.14
CA HIS A 7 -8.03 -4.63 -2.12
C HIS A 7 -7.65 -5.30 -0.80
N LEU A 8 -7.14 -6.53 -0.86
CA LEU A 8 -6.68 -7.25 0.34
C LEU A 8 -5.56 -6.49 1.05
N ALA A 9 -4.57 -6.01 0.30
CA ALA A 9 -3.46 -5.24 0.84
C ALA A 9 -3.94 -3.92 1.48
N ALA A 10 -4.78 -3.16 0.78
CA ALA A 10 -5.38 -1.91 1.27
C ALA A 10 -6.19 -2.12 2.55
N TYR A 11 -7.03 -3.17 2.58
CA TYR A 11 -7.80 -3.53 3.75
C TYR A 11 -6.92 -3.87 4.96
N LEU A 12 -5.89 -4.70 4.79
CA LEU A 12 -4.97 -5.05 5.88
C LEU A 12 -4.18 -3.84 6.36
N LEU A 13 -3.73 -2.99 5.43
CA LEU A 13 -3.04 -1.74 5.74
C LEU A 13 -3.89 -0.87 6.67
N TRP A 14 -5.15 -0.62 6.29
CA TRP A 14 -6.08 0.15 7.11
C TRP A 14 -6.38 -0.54 8.43
N ARG A 15 -6.81 -1.81 8.38
CA ARG A 15 -7.38 -2.47 9.55
C ARG A 15 -6.38 -2.63 10.69
N ILE A 16 -5.11 -2.90 10.37
CA ILE A 16 -4.06 -3.00 11.39
C ILE A 16 -3.80 -1.64 12.05
N ASN A 17 -3.76 -0.54 11.27
CA ASN A 17 -3.63 0.80 11.83
C ASN A 17 -4.84 1.18 12.68
N TRP A 18 -6.05 0.88 12.20
CA TRP A 18 -7.30 1.21 12.89
C TRP A 18 -7.45 0.50 14.25
N ILE A 19 -7.07 -0.79 14.33
CA ILE A 19 -7.11 -1.53 15.60
C ILE A 19 -6.01 -1.05 16.56
N HIS A 20 -4.86 -0.59 16.03
CA HIS A 20 -3.72 -0.08 16.80
C HIS A 20 -3.23 -1.07 17.88
N LEU A 21 -2.89 -2.29 17.43
CA LEU A 21 -2.61 -3.46 18.26
C LEU A 21 -1.39 -3.34 19.19
N PHE A 22 -0.39 -2.55 18.81
CA PHE A 22 0.89 -2.46 19.52
C PHE A 22 1.07 -1.10 20.19
N GLN A 23 1.93 -1.05 21.20
CA GLN A 23 2.30 0.20 21.87
C GLN A 23 3.04 1.18 20.95
N ASP A 24 3.88 0.67 20.05
CA ASP A 24 4.53 1.41 18.96
C ASP A 24 4.71 0.49 17.74
N GLY A 25 4.93 1.08 16.57
CA GLY A 25 5.29 0.36 15.35
C GLY A 25 4.10 -0.13 14.52
N ASN A 26 2.86 0.27 14.85
CA ASN A 26 1.66 -0.12 14.08
C ASN A 26 1.79 0.23 12.60
N GLY A 27 2.19 1.47 12.27
CA GLY A 27 2.38 1.87 10.87
C GLY A 27 3.47 1.09 10.13
N ARG A 28 4.58 0.74 10.80
CA ARG A 28 5.64 -0.11 10.20
C ARG A 28 5.11 -1.52 9.92
N THR A 29 4.42 -2.10 10.90
CA THR A 29 3.85 -3.44 10.80
C THR A 29 2.76 -3.50 9.73
N ALA A 30 1.84 -2.54 9.71
CA ALA A 30 0.75 -2.49 8.75
C ALA A 30 1.26 -2.40 7.30
N ARG A 31 2.27 -1.56 7.03
CA ARG A 31 2.88 -1.48 5.70
C ARG A 31 3.57 -2.77 5.29
N ALA A 32 4.32 -3.40 6.20
CA ALA A 32 4.99 -4.67 5.94
C ALA A 32 3.98 -5.80 5.66
N VAL A 33 2.93 -5.92 6.47
CA VAL A 33 1.88 -6.94 6.29
C VAL A 33 1.08 -6.69 5.02
N SER A 34 0.72 -5.44 4.72
CA SER A 34 0.07 -5.06 3.47
C SER A 34 0.87 -5.52 2.25
N TYR A 35 2.18 -5.24 2.24
CA TYR A 35 3.05 -5.59 1.12
C TYR A 35 3.25 -7.11 1.01
N ALA A 36 3.45 -7.79 2.14
CA ALA A 36 3.56 -9.25 2.16
C ALA A 36 2.28 -9.92 1.63
N ALA A 37 1.10 -9.45 2.04
CA ALA A 37 -0.17 -9.95 1.55
C ALA A 37 -0.35 -9.75 0.04
N LEU A 38 0.09 -8.60 -0.49
CA LEU A 38 0.09 -8.33 -1.93
C LEU A 38 0.97 -9.35 -2.68
N CYS A 39 2.23 -9.55 -2.25
CA CYS A 39 3.14 -10.52 -2.87
C CYS A 39 2.60 -11.96 -2.78
N ILE A 40 2.07 -12.36 -1.62
CA ILE A 40 1.49 -13.70 -1.42
C ILE A 40 0.29 -13.90 -2.34
N ALA A 41 -0.60 -12.91 -2.44
CA ALA A 41 -1.78 -13.00 -3.30
C ALA A 41 -1.44 -12.99 -4.80
N LEU A 42 -0.34 -12.34 -5.21
CA LEU A 42 0.19 -12.39 -6.57
C LEU A 42 0.97 -13.68 -6.88
N GLY A 43 1.45 -14.37 -5.85
CA GLY A 43 2.24 -15.60 -5.98
C GLY A 43 3.73 -15.37 -6.25
N TYR A 44 4.21 -14.14 -6.14
CA TYR A 44 5.63 -13.80 -6.33
C TYR A 44 6.01 -12.54 -5.57
N GLU A 45 7.30 -12.38 -5.32
CA GLU A 45 7.86 -11.13 -4.78
C GLU A 45 7.93 -10.06 -5.88
N LEU A 46 7.37 -8.89 -5.61
CA LEU A 46 7.41 -7.77 -6.55
C LEU A 46 8.85 -7.28 -6.77
N PRO A 47 9.32 -7.17 -8.03
CA PRO A 47 10.65 -6.64 -8.32
C PRO A 47 10.71 -5.13 -8.09
N GLY A 48 11.92 -4.56 -8.16
CA GLY A 48 12.17 -3.13 -7.93
C GLY A 48 12.82 -2.87 -6.58
N THR A 49 13.45 -1.71 -6.44
CA THR A 49 14.29 -1.39 -5.27
C THR A 49 13.64 -0.42 -4.30
N LYS A 50 12.65 0.36 -4.74
CA LYS A 50 11.95 1.33 -3.91
C LYS A 50 10.56 0.78 -3.60
N THR A 51 10.45 -0.01 -2.55
CA THR A 51 9.25 -0.80 -2.26
C THR A 51 8.06 0.07 -1.86
N ILE A 52 6.83 -0.43 -2.03
CA ILE A 52 5.60 0.27 -1.59
C ILE A 52 5.71 0.75 -0.12
N PRO A 53 6.15 -0.06 0.87
CA PRO A 53 6.34 0.39 2.25
C PRO A 53 7.33 1.54 2.43
N GLU A 54 8.44 1.53 1.68
CA GLU A 54 9.48 2.56 1.73
C GLU A 54 8.95 3.88 1.15
N GLN A 55 8.29 3.83 -0.01
CA GLN A 55 7.70 5.00 -0.63
C GLN A 55 6.66 5.68 0.29
N MET A 56 5.84 4.89 0.99
CA MET A 56 4.88 5.42 2.00
C MET A 56 5.58 5.96 3.26
N ALA A 57 6.71 5.38 3.66
CA ALA A 57 7.47 5.83 4.83
C ALA A 57 8.19 7.16 4.56
N GLU A 58 8.68 7.37 3.33
CA GLU A 58 9.32 8.60 2.86
C GLU A 58 8.31 9.76 2.75
N ASN A 59 7.13 9.52 2.17
CA ASN A 59 6.06 10.51 2.10
C ASN A 59 4.78 9.99 2.75
N LYS A 60 4.62 10.31 4.04
CA LYS A 60 3.49 9.84 4.85
C LYS A 60 2.19 10.62 4.63
N GLN A 61 2.23 11.78 3.99
CA GLN A 61 1.04 12.64 3.84
C GLN A 61 -0.09 11.98 3.04
N PRO A 62 0.13 11.49 1.80
CA PRO A 62 -0.90 10.76 1.06
C PRO A 62 -1.37 9.51 1.79
N TYR A 63 -0.45 8.83 2.49
CA TYR A 63 -0.75 7.65 3.29
C TYR A 63 -1.71 7.94 4.44
N TYR A 64 -1.47 8.98 5.24
CA TYR A 64 -2.37 9.35 6.33
C TYR A 64 -3.72 9.84 5.81
N LYS A 65 -3.75 10.63 4.73
CA LYS A 65 -5.00 11.07 4.10
C LYS A 65 -5.87 9.90 3.64
N ALA A 66 -5.26 8.87 3.06
CA ALA A 66 -5.98 7.67 2.62
C ALA A 66 -6.52 6.84 3.80
N LEU A 67 -5.78 6.77 4.91
CA LEU A 67 -6.28 6.15 6.15
C LEU A 67 -7.47 6.93 6.74
N GLU A 68 -7.35 8.26 6.81
CA GLU A 68 -8.44 9.13 7.30
C GLU A 68 -9.71 8.96 6.46
N ALA A 69 -9.59 8.86 5.12
CA ALA A 69 -10.74 8.61 4.26
C ALA A 69 -11.45 7.28 4.58
N ALA A 70 -10.68 6.21 4.84
CA ALA A 70 -11.24 4.92 5.25
C ALA A 70 -11.89 4.98 6.65
N ASP A 71 -11.29 5.71 7.58
CA ASP A 71 -11.85 5.95 8.92
C ASP A 71 -13.19 6.70 8.85
N GLU A 72 -13.28 7.74 8.01
CA GLU A 72 -14.51 8.51 7.78
C GLU A 72 -15.62 7.63 7.19
N ALA A 73 -15.32 6.83 6.17
CA ALA A 73 -16.30 5.89 5.60
C ALA A 73 -16.78 4.88 6.65
N TYR A 74 -15.87 4.39 7.49
CA TYR A 74 -16.20 3.40 8.50
C TYR A 74 -17.09 3.93 9.64
N LYS A 75 -17.22 5.25 9.83
CA LYS A 75 -18.24 5.82 10.73
C LYS A 75 -19.66 5.39 10.35
N SER A 76 -19.89 5.10 9.07
CA SER A 76 -21.15 4.56 8.55
C SER A 76 -21.16 3.01 8.42
N ARG A 77 -20.16 2.33 9.01
CA ARG A 77 -19.91 0.87 8.91
C ARG A 77 -19.62 0.38 7.49
N GLN A 78 -19.19 1.27 6.61
CA GLN A 78 -18.74 0.92 5.27
C GLN A 78 -17.25 0.63 5.29
N ILE A 79 -16.85 -0.51 4.72
CA ILE A 79 -15.43 -0.79 4.45
C ILE A 79 -15.14 -0.23 3.07
N ASP A 80 -14.78 1.06 3.05
CA ASP A 80 -14.27 1.74 1.87
C ASP A 80 -12.78 2.01 2.07
N VAL A 81 -11.96 1.37 1.24
CA VAL A 81 -10.50 1.52 1.24
C VAL A 81 -10.01 1.99 -0.12
N SER A 82 -10.88 2.57 -0.94
CA SER A 82 -10.58 2.92 -2.34
C SER A 82 -9.41 3.90 -2.45
N GLU A 83 -9.30 4.86 -1.52
CA GLU A 83 -8.15 5.78 -1.47
C GLU A 83 -6.81 5.07 -1.16
N LEU A 84 -6.86 3.99 -0.38
CA LEU A 84 -5.68 3.16 -0.12
C LEU A 84 -5.36 2.24 -1.30
N GLU A 85 -6.36 1.77 -2.03
CA GLU A 85 -6.17 1.04 -3.29
C GLU A 85 -5.44 1.93 -4.30
N ASN A 86 -5.95 3.14 -4.55
CA ASN A 86 -5.31 4.13 -5.42
C ASN A 86 -3.86 4.41 -4.99
N LEU A 87 -3.63 4.61 -3.68
CA LEU A 87 -2.29 4.81 -3.16
C LEU A 87 -1.37 3.61 -3.42
N ILE A 88 -1.85 2.38 -3.21
CA ILE A 88 -1.05 1.16 -3.47
C ILE A 88 -0.75 1.01 -4.96
N GLU A 89 -1.71 1.30 -5.82
CA GLU A 89 -1.55 1.26 -7.28
C GLU A 89 -0.47 2.23 -7.76
N ASP A 90 -0.51 3.49 -7.32
CA ASP A 90 0.50 4.50 -7.65
C ASP A 90 1.90 4.07 -7.21
N ARG A 91 2.00 3.53 -5.99
CA ARG A 91 3.29 3.11 -5.40
C ARG A 91 3.81 1.84 -6.09
N LEU A 92 2.93 0.94 -6.49
CA LEU A 92 3.27 -0.23 -7.29
C LEU A 92 3.80 0.18 -8.67
N ALA A 93 3.13 1.11 -9.35
CA ALA A 93 3.57 1.64 -10.64
C ALA A 93 4.98 2.23 -10.55
N ASN A 94 5.24 3.07 -9.54
CA ASN A 94 6.56 3.64 -9.29
C ASN A 94 7.63 2.58 -8.99
N GLN A 95 7.29 1.54 -8.22
CA GLN A 95 8.22 0.45 -7.90
C GLN A 95 8.64 -0.31 -9.16
N LEU A 96 7.67 -0.62 -10.04
CA LEU A 96 7.92 -1.33 -11.29
C LEU A 96 8.61 -0.44 -12.34
N LEU A 97 8.38 0.88 -12.31
CA LEU A 97 9.10 1.80 -13.18
C LEU A 97 10.61 1.72 -12.96
N ALA A 98 11.07 1.63 -11.70
CA ALA A 98 12.49 1.51 -11.40
C ALA A 98 13.13 0.27 -12.05
N VAL A 99 12.35 -0.81 -12.25
CA VAL A 99 12.79 -2.00 -12.99
C VAL A 99 12.93 -1.69 -14.48
N HIS A 100 11.95 -1.00 -15.06
CA HIS A 100 11.97 -0.58 -16.46
C HIS A 100 13.13 0.37 -16.77
N GLU A 101 13.39 1.34 -15.90
CA GLU A 101 14.54 2.24 -16.01
C GLU A 101 15.87 1.47 -15.99
N LYS A 102 16.01 0.54 -15.05
CA LYS A 102 17.20 -0.32 -14.96
C LYS A 102 17.39 -1.20 -16.19
N ALA A 103 16.31 -1.72 -16.76
CA ALA A 103 16.36 -2.58 -17.94
C ALA A 103 16.69 -1.81 -19.23
N THR A 104 16.24 -0.55 -19.35
CA THR A 104 16.37 0.25 -20.57
C THR A 104 17.50 1.26 -20.54
N GLY A 105 18.02 1.60 -19.36
CA GLY A 105 18.98 2.69 -19.16
C GLY A 105 18.39 4.09 -19.34
N LYS A 106 17.07 4.20 -19.49
CA LYS A 106 16.35 5.48 -19.65
C LYS A 106 15.71 5.89 -18.33
N LYS A 107 15.58 7.19 -18.08
CA LYS A 107 14.83 7.75 -16.94
C LYS A 107 13.46 8.23 -17.38
N PHE A 108 12.44 8.02 -16.56
CA PHE A 108 11.07 8.45 -16.81
C PHE A 108 10.51 9.15 -15.56
N ASP A 109 9.74 10.21 -15.76
CA ASP A 109 9.02 10.88 -14.68
C ASP A 109 7.56 10.39 -14.68
N LEU A 110 7.07 9.92 -13.53
CA LEU A 110 5.67 9.55 -13.27
C LEU A 110 5.00 10.62 -12.40
#